data_AF-Q2PDG2-F1
#
_entry.id   AF-Q2PDG2-F1
#
_cell.length_a   1.000
_cell.length_b   1.000
_cell.length_c   1.000
_cell.angle_alpha   90.00
_cell.angle_beta   90.00
_cell.angle_gamma   90.00
#
_symmetry.space_group_name_H-M   'P 1'
#
loop_
_entity.id
_entity.type
_entity.pdbx_description
1 polymer ?
#
loop_
_entity_poly.entity_id
_entity_poly.type
_entity_poly.pdbx_seq_one_letter_code
_entity_poly.pdbx_strand_id
1 'polypeptide(L)'
;WAEAREAYLRQGRNQQALDTVEKAAFFVTLDDTEQRYKAEDPVRSLDSYAKSLLHGKCYDRWFDKSFNLIVFRNGTMGLNAEHSWADAPIIGHLWEHVLSMDPVKLGYTEEGHCKGNPHPSLPGPQRLQWNIPAECQTAIASSLTVAKALADDVDSHIIPFNCFGKGLIKKCRTSPDAFIQIALQLAHFRDKGRFCLTYEASMTRMFREGRTETVRSCTVETCAFARSMVEDNPRELRLKLLKEAATRHQQLYRLAMTGGGIDRHLFCLYVVSKYLGEDSAFLKEVLSEPWRLSTSQTPLQQVELFDLARHPEYVSSGGGFGPVADDGYGVSYIILGENLINFHISSKHSSPETDSHRFGNLIKQAMLDILALFQLDANALA
;
A
#
# COMPACT_ATOMS: atom_id res chain seq x y z
N TRP A 1 9.32 -21.76 -6.77
CA TRP A 1 9.50 -21.00 -8.02
C TRP A 1 10.86 -21.23 -8.67
N ALA A 2 11.98 -20.89 -8.01
CA ALA A 2 13.33 -21.03 -8.58
C ALA A 2 13.63 -22.41 -9.20
N GLU A 3 13.31 -23.50 -8.49
CA GLU A 3 13.48 -24.87 -8.99
C GLU A 3 12.65 -25.15 -10.25
N ALA A 4 11.36 -24.76 -10.25
CA ALA A 4 10.49 -24.92 -11.42
C ALA A 4 10.96 -24.07 -12.61
N ARG A 5 11.45 -22.85 -12.37
CA ARG A 5 12.03 -21.99 -13.41
C ARG A 5 13.27 -22.64 -14.03
N GLU A 6 14.17 -23.19 -13.22
CA GLU A 6 15.36 -23.90 -13.70
C GLU A 6 14.98 -25.15 -14.51
N ALA A 7 14.14 -26.01 -13.95
CA ALA A 7 13.80 -27.30 -14.52
C ALA A 7 13.01 -27.18 -15.83
N TYR A 8 12.10 -26.20 -15.92
CA TYR A 8 11.11 -26.17 -17.00
C TYR A 8 11.21 -24.95 -17.91
N LEU A 9 11.76 -23.81 -17.45
CA LEU A 9 11.68 -22.55 -18.20
C LEU A 9 13.02 -22.08 -18.79
N ARG A 10 14.14 -22.70 -18.43
CA ARG A 10 15.48 -22.28 -18.89
C ARG A 10 16.01 -22.96 -20.16
N GLN A 11 15.20 -23.80 -20.82
CA GLN A 11 15.65 -24.52 -22.02
C GLN A 11 14.71 -24.32 -23.22
N GLY A 12 15.30 -24.36 -24.41
CA GLY A 12 14.59 -24.38 -25.69
C GLY A 12 13.59 -23.23 -25.86
N ARG A 13 12.38 -23.57 -26.30
CA ARG A 13 11.31 -22.59 -26.58
C ARG A 13 10.85 -21.83 -25.33
N ASN A 14 10.87 -22.46 -24.17
CA ASN A 14 10.45 -21.83 -22.92
C ASN A 14 11.41 -20.72 -22.51
N GLN A 15 12.71 -20.90 -22.74
CA GLN A 15 13.71 -19.88 -22.47
C GLN A 15 13.48 -18.62 -23.31
N GLN A 16 13.17 -18.80 -24.60
CA GLN A 16 12.89 -17.67 -25.51
C GLN A 16 11.61 -16.92 -25.11
N ALA A 17 10.57 -17.66 -24.74
CA ALA A 17 9.32 -17.06 -24.24
C ALA A 17 9.55 -16.31 -22.92
N LEU A 18 10.27 -16.90 -21.98
CA LEU A 18 10.61 -16.29 -20.70
C LEU A 18 11.48 -15.04 -20.87
N ASP A 19 12.50 -15.09 -21.73
CA ASP A 19 13.36 -13.94 -22.06
C ASP A 19 12.53 -12.78 -22.63
N THR A 20 11.52 -13.08 -23.45
CA THR A 20 10.60 -12.05 -23.98
C THR A 20 9.80 -11.40 -22.86
N VAL A 21 9.28 -12.18 -21.90
CA VAL A 21 8.54 -11.64 -20.73
C VAL A 21 9.45 -10.81 -19.84
N GLU A 22 10.65 -11.31 -19.55
CA GLU A 22 11.64 -10.65 -18.69
C GLU A 22 12.11 -9.32 -19.30
N LYS A 23 12.30 -9.25 -20.63
CA LYS A 23 12.70 -8.03 -21.35
C LYS A 23 11.57 -7.07 -21.71
N ALA A 24 10.31 -7.50 -21.63
CA ALA A 24 9.16 -6.61 -21.90
C ALA A 24 9.21 -5.35 -21.02
N ALA A 25 8.63 -4.23 -21.46
CA ALA A 25 8.61 -3.02 -20.63
C ALA A 25 7.78 -3.23 -19.35
N PHE A 26 6.60 -3.85 -19.49
CA PHE A 26 5.68 -4.21 -18.41
C PHE A 26 4.75 -5.32 -18.90
N PHE A 27 3.95 -5.89 -18.01
CA PHE A 27 2.97 -6.91 -18.35
C PHE A 27 1.56 -6.31 -18.37
N VAL A 28 0.76 -6.61 -19.39
CA VAL A 28 -0.65 -6.18 -19.46
C VAL A 28 -1.54 -7.39 -19.26
N THR A 29 -2.39 -7.34 -18.25
CA THR A 29 -3.46 -8.31 -18.03
C THR A 29 -4.76 -7.76 -18.59
N LEU A 30 -5.36 -8.51 -19.52
CA LEU A 30 -6.76 -8.32 -19.92
C LEU A 30 -7.62 -9.29 -19.12
N ASP A 31 -8.21 -8.80 -18.03
CA ASP A 31 -9.01 -9.58 -17.10
C ASP A 31 -10.47 -9.67 -17.61
N ASP A 32 -11.03 -10.88 -17.62
CA ASP A 32 -12.40 -11.13 -18.09
C ASP A 32 -13.48 -10.79 -17.04
N THR A 33 -13.07 -10.46 -15.82
CA THR A 33 -13.96 -10.02 -14.74
C THR A 33 -14.24 -8.53 -14.81
N GLU A 34 -15.29 -8.09 -14.12
CA GLU A 34 -15.61 -6.68 -13.96
C GLU A 34 -15.39 -6.27 -12.51
N GLN A 35 -14.50 -5.30 -12.30
CA GLN A 35 -14.27 -4.69 -11.00
C GLN A 35 -14.52 -3.19 -11.12
N ARG A 36 -15.13 -2.57 -10.12
CA ARG A 36 -15.28 -1.11 -9.95
C ARG A 36 -15.93 -0.83 -8.61
N TYR A 37 -15.81 0.40 -8.11
CA TYR A 37 -16.69 0.89 -7.06
C TYR A 37 -18.16 0.84 -7.52
N LYS A 38 -19.03 0.31 -6.67
CA LYS A 38 -20.49 0.26 -6.88
C LYS A 38 -21.18 0.92 -5.71
N ALA A 39 -21.97 1.97 -5.96
CA ALA A 39 -22.64 2.72 -4.89
C ALA A 39 -23.67 1.87 -4.14
N GLU A 40 -24.25 0.87 -4.80
CA GLU A 40 -25.19 -0.10 -4.25
C GLU A 40 -24.53 -1.17 -3.35
N ASP A 41 -23.21 -1.38 -3.46
CA ASP A 41 -22.44 -2.30 -2.63
C ASP A 41 -21.02 -1.74 -2.38
N PRO A 42 -20.90 -0.61 -1.65
CA PRO A 42 -19.70 0.20 -1.64
C PRO A 42 -18.51 -0.50 -0.96
N VAL A 43 -18.77 -1.34 0.03
CA VAL A 43 -17.73 -2.05 0.79
C VAL A 43 -17.21 -3.22 -0.02
N ARG A 44 -18.07 -4.21 -0.35
CA ARG A 44 -17.60 -5.44 -1.01
C ARG A 44 -17.05 -5.16 -2.41
N SER A 45 -17.58 -4.17 -3.12
CA SER A 45 -17.06 -3.82 -4.45
C SER A 45 -15.63 -3.29 -4.40
N LEU A 46 -15.24 -2.51 -3.39
CA LEU A 46 -13.86 -2.06 -3.22
C LEU A 46 -12.94 -3.16 -2.71
N ASP A 47 -13.41 -3.96 -1.74
CA ASP A 47 -12.61 -5.05 -1.17
C ASP A 47 -12.31 -6.11 -2.23
N SER A 48 -13.31 -6.48 -3.03
CA SER A 48 -13.15 -7.36 -4.20
C SER A 48 -12.17 -6.76 -5.21
N TYR A 49 -12.30 -5.46 -5.50
CA TYR A 49 -11.44 -4.79 -6.47
C TYR A 49 -9.97 -4.79 -6.01
N ALA A 50 -9.71 -4.42 -4.75
CA ALA A 50 -8.37 -4.42 -4.17
C ALA A 50 -7.75 -5.82 -4.15
N LYS A 51 -8.51 -6.85 -3.75
CA LYS A 51 -8.06 -8.26 -3.80
C LYS A 51 -7.71 -8.69 -5.23
N SER A 52 -8.55 -8.35 -6.19
CA SER A 52 -8.31 -8.66 -7.61
C SER A 52 -7.06 -7.98 -8.18
N LEU A 53 -6.70 -6.78 -7.70
CA LEU A 53 -5.45 -6.12 -8.05
C LEU A 53 -4.24 -6.74 -7.33
N LEU A 54 -4.41 -7.18 -6.08
CA LEU A 54 -3.34 -7.74 -5.27
C LEU A 54 -2.87 -9.12 -5.78
N HIS A 55 -3.79 -10.04 -6.03
CA HIS A 55 -3.45 -11.44 -6.35
C HIS A 55 -4.12 -12.00 -7.62
N GLY A 56 -5.07 -11.27 -8.22
CA GLY A 56 -5.81 -11.75 -9.39
C GLY A 56 -6.44 -13.12 -9.14
N LYS A 57 -6.38 -14.00 -10.15
CA LYS A 57 -6.83 -15.40 -10.05
C LYS A 57 -5.70 -16.37 -9.70
N CYS A 58 -4.53 -15.84 -9.33
CA CYS A 58 -3.30 -16.57 -9.06
C CYS A 58 -2.65 -17.29 -10.26
N TYR A 59 -3.12 -17.05 -11.49
CA TYR A 59 -2.55 -17.64 -12.71
C TYR A 59 -2.57 -16.71 -13.93
N ASP A 60 -3.04 -15.49 -13.76
CA ASP A 60 -3.30 -14.51 -14.81
C ASP A 60 -2.45 -13.25 -14.63
N ARG A 61 -1.34 -13.35 -13.90
CA ARG A 61 -0.37 -12.27 -13.65
C ARG A 61 1.05 -12.82 -13.80
N TRP A 62 2.01 -11.94 -14.09
CA TRP A 62 3.42 -12.28 -14.01
C TRP A 62 4.06 -11.49 -12.86
N PHE A 63 4.06 -12.06 -11.66
CA PHE A 63 4.46 -11.34 -10.44
C PHE A 63 5.96 -11.01 -10.37
N ASP A 64 6.81 -11.69 -11.14
CA ASP A 64 8.23 -11.31 -11.29
C ASP A 64 8.42 -10.04 -12.13
N LYS A 65 7.37 -9.56 -12.81
CA LYS A 65 7.46 -8.33 -13.60
C LYS A 65 7.40 -7.13 -12.68
N SER A 66 8.28 -6.14 -12.93
CA SER A 66 8.32 -4.86 -12.20
C SER A 66 6.94 -4.28 -11.89
N PHE A 67 6.04 -4.30 -12.87
CA PHE A 67 4.61 -4.12 -12.62
C PHE A 67 3.74 -4.79 -13.69
N ASN A 68 2.50 -5.08 -13.30
CA ASN A 68 1.41 -5.54 -14.14
C ASN A 68 0.37 -4.42 -14.24
N LEU A 69 0.05 -3.98 -15.46
CA LEU A 69 -1.11 -3.16 -15.76
C LEU A 69 -2.32 -4.07 -15.96
N ILE A 70 -3.35 -3.88 -15.16
CA ILE A 70 -4.54 -4.74 -15.16
C ILE A 70 -5.69 -3.94 -15.73
N VAL A 71 -6.31 -4.46 -16.79
CA VAL A 71 -7.47 -3.88 -17.47
C VAL A 71 -8.61 -4.89 -17.38
N PHE A 72 -9.67 -4.52 -16.65
CA PHE A 72 -10.88 -5.32 -16.49
C PHE A 72 -11.79 -5.20 -17.70
N ARG A 73 -12.71 -6.15 -17.88
CA ARG A 73 -13.64 -6.21 -19.02
C ARG A 73 -14.46 -4.94 -19.21
N ASN A 74 -14.79 -4.26 -18.10
CA ASN A 74 -15.55 -3.01 -18.08
C ASN A 74 -14.66 -1.75 -18.28
N GLY A 75 -13.39 -1.91 -18.62
CA GLY A 75 -12.43 -0.81 -18.80
C GLY A 75 -11.87 -0.23 -17.49
N THR A 76 -12.24 -0.76 -16.33
CA THR A 76 -11.61 -0.35 -15.06
C THR A 76 -10.16 -0.83 -15.05
N MET A 77 -9.26 -0.07 -14.43
CA MET A 77 -7.82 -0.34 -14.48
C MET A 77 -7.13 -0.13 -13.15
N GLY A 78 -6.09 -0.94 -12.90
CA GLY A 78 -5.17 -0.74 -11.78
C GLY A 78 -3.81 -1.37 -12.02
N LEU A 79 -2.97 -1.33 -10.99
CA LEU A 79 -1.59 -1.81 -11.04
C LEU A 79 -1.31 -2.82 -9.93
N ASN A 80 -0.44 -3.78 -10.23
CA ASN A 80 0.28 -4.59 -9.25
C ASN A 80 1.78 -4.38 -9.48
N ALA A 81 2.56 -4.16 -8.42
CA ALA A 81 3.98 -3.83 -8.54
C ALA A 81 4.84 -4.77 -7.71
N GLU A 82 5.96 -5.21 -8.30
CA GLU A 82 6.99 -5.96 -7.60
C GLU A 82 7.87 -4.96 -6.81
N HIS A 83 7.94 -5.17 -5.50
CA HIS A 83 8.39 -4.13 -4.56
C HIS A 83 9.93 -4.00 -4.50
N SER A 84 10.68 -5.00 -4.98
CA SER A 84 12.14 -4.90 -5.09
C SER A 84 12.54 -3.81 -6.08
N TRP A 85 11.76 -3.61 -7.14
CA TRP A 85 11.99 -2.59 -8.15
C TRP A 85 11.71 -1.16 -7.67
N ALA A 86 10.56 -0.92 -7.03
CA ALA A 86 10.12 0.43 -6.69
C ALA A 86 9.31 0.50 -5.39
N ASP A 87 9.38 1.64 -4.70
CA ASP A 87 8.49 1.97 -3.58
C ASP A 87 7.18 2.61 -4.06
N ALA A 88 6.13 2.54 -3.23
CA ALA A 88 4.79 3.04 -3.57
C ALA A 88 4.75 4.48 -4.14
N PRO A 89 5.52 5.47 -3.65
CA PRO A 89 5.52 6.82 -4.23
C PRO A 89 5.96 6.88 -5.70
N ILE A 90 6.80 5.95 -6.16
CA ILE A 90 7.27 5.89 -7.56
C ILE A 90 6.15 5.35 -8.46
N ILE A 91 5.44 4.31 -8.02
CA ILE A 91 4.28 3.77 -8.74
C ILE A 91 3.12 4.77 -8.76
N GLY A 92 2.87 5.45 -7.63
CA GLY A 92 1.86 6.51 -7.54
C GLY A 92 2.14 7.64 -8.51
N HIS A 93 3.39 8.10 -8.60
CA HIS A 93 3.81 9.11 -9.57
C HIS A 93 3.60 8.68 -11.03
N LEU A 94 3.99 7.43 -11.38
CA LEU A 94 3.73 6.89 -12.71
C LEU A 94 2.23 6.90 -13.03
N TRP A 95 1.40 6.46 -12.08
CA TRP A 95 -0.04 6.37 -12.26
C TRP A 95 -0.69 7.75 -12.46
N GLU A 96 -0.34 8.74 -11.64
CA GLU A 96 -0.80 10.13 -11.80
C GLU A 96 -0.41 10.71 -13.15
N HIS A 97 0.81 10.43 -13.60
CA HIS A 97 1.28 10.90 -14.90
C HIS A 97 0.46 10.30 -16.04
N VAL A 98 0.18 9.00 -16.01
CA VAL A 98 -0.64 8.34 -17.04
C VAL A 98 -2.07 8.87 -17.02
N LEU A 99 -2.71 8.95 -15.84
CA LEU A 99 -4.09 9.43 -15.70
C LEU A 99 -4.28 10.88 -16.15
N SER A 100 -3.24 11.71 -16.04
CA SER A 100 -3.30 13.10 -16.51
C SER A 100 -2.94 13.25 -17.98
N MET A 101 -1.89 12.59 -18.46
CA MET A 101 -1.40 12.76 -19.82
C MET A 101 -2.32 12.12 -20.86
N ASP A 102 -2.85 10.93 -20.57
CA ASP A 102 -3.57 10.12 -21.54
C ASP A 102 -4.89 10.76 -21.99
N PRO A 103 -5.88 11.03 -21.10
CA PRO A 103 -7.12 11.66 -21.52
C PRO A 103 -6.98 13.16 -21.86
N VAL A 104 -6.10 13.90 -21.18
CA VAL A 104 -6.06 15.37 -21.30
C VAL A 104 -5.12 15.84 -22.41
N LYS A 105 -3.92 15.25 -22.55
CA LYS A 105 -2.91 15.72 -23.51
C LYS A 105 -2.87 14.92 -24.80
N LEU A 106 -2.87 13.59 -24.72
CA LEU A 106 -2.89 12.73 -25.90
C LEU A 106 -4.31 12.74 -26.49
N GLY A 107 -5.29 12.37 -25.66
CA GLY A 107 -6.70 12.28 -25.99
C GLY A 107 -6.99 11.30 -27.13
N TYR A 108 -8.27 11.20 -27.43
CA TYR A 108 -8.80 10.23 -28.40
C TYR A 108 -9.66 10.95 -29.45
N THR A 109 -9.92 10.30 -30.58
CA THR A 109 -10.95 10.76 -31.55
C THR A 109 -12.35 10.53 -30.97
N GLU A 110 -13.39 11.08 -31.61
CA GLU A 110 -14.78 10.89 -31.18
C GLU A 110 -15.21 9.42 -31.18
N GLU A 111 -14.58 8.60 -32.03
CA GLU A 111 -14.77 7.16 -32.13
C GLU A 111 -13.94 6.35 -31.10
N GLY A 112 -13.16 7.03 -30.25
CA GLY A 112 -12.34 6.41 -29.21
C GLY A 112 -10.99 5.86 -29.70
N HIS A 113 -10.50 6.30 -30.86
CA HIS A 113 -9.18 5.89 -31.37
C HIS A 113 -8.06 6.81 -30.87
N CYS A 114 -6.86 6.26 -30.69
CA CYS A 114 -5.67 7.09 -30.44
C CYS A 114 -5.47 8.06 -31.61
N LYS A 115 -5.13 9.31 -31.31
CA LYS A 115 -4.82 10.30 -32.35
C LYS A 115 -3.49 9.97 -33.03
N GLY A 116 -3.46 10.08 -34.35
CA GLY A 116 -2.29 9.79 -35.18
C GLY A 116 -2.57 8.73 -36.23
N ASN A 117 -1.59 8.47 -37.10
CA ASN A 117 -1.70 7.46 -38.15
C ASN A 117 -0.91 6.21 -37.77
N PRO A 118 -1.50 5.01 -37.78
CA PRO A 118 -0.77 3.78 -37.53
C PRO A 118 0.28 3.56 -38.62
N HIS A 119 1.46 3.05 -38.23
CA HIS A 119 2.47 2.71 -39.22
C HIS A 119 2.00 1.47 -40.01
N PRO A 120 1.97 1.53 -41.36
CA PRO A 120 1.29 0.51 -42.18
C PRO A 120 1.96 -0.88 -42.13
N SER A 121 3.20 -0.96 -41.63
CA SER A 121 3.99 -2.20 -41.59
C SER A 121 4.24 -2.74 -40.18
N LEU A 122 3.39 -2.42 -39.19
CA LEU A 122 3.55 -2.99 -37.85
C LEU A 122 3.20 -4.48 -37.86
N PRO A 123 4.10 -5.37 -37.38
CA PRO A 123 3.77 -6.78 -37.24
C PRO A 123 2.69 -6.95 -36.16
N GLY A 124 1.81 -7.94 -36.35
CA GLY A 124 0.82 -8.32 -35.35
C GLY A 124 1.46 -8.90 -34.07
N PRO A 125 0.70 -8.98 -32.96
CA PRO A 125 1.19 -9.56 -31.72
C PRO A 125 1.58 -11.03 -31.91
N GLN A 126 2.70 -11.43 -31.31
CA GLN A 126 3.20 -12.79 -31.37
C GLN A 126 2.77 -13.57 -30.13
N ARG A 127 2.16 -14.74 -30.33
CA ARG A 127 1.78 -15.63 -29.23
C ARG A 127 3.02 -16.37 -28.72
N LEU A 128 3.39 -16.12 -27.47
CA LEU A 128 4.42 -16.90 -26.77
C LEU A 128 3.96 -18.35 -26.60
N GLN A 129 4.85 -19.29 -26.91
CA GLN A 129 4.58 -20.71 -26.89
C GLN A 129 5.43 -21.39 -25.83
N TRP A 130 4.82 -22.33 -25.11
CA TRP A 130 5.46 -23.04 -24.01
C TRP A 130 5.34 -24.56 -24.19
N ASN A 131 6.40 -25.28 -23.87
CA ASN A 131 6.41 -26.72 -23.69
C ASN A 131 6.19 -27.03 -22.20
N ILE A 132 5.02 -27.57 -21.87
CA ILE A 132 4.61 -27.85 -20.48
C ILE A 132 4.44 -29.37 -20.30
N PRO A 133 5.53 -30.10 -19.98
CA PRO A 133 5.46 -31.55 -19.74
C PRO A 133 4.65 -31.88 -18.47
N ALA A 134 4.29 -33.15 -18.28
CA ALA A 134 3.41 -33.57 -17.19
C ALA A 134 3.94 -33.20 -15.79
N GLU A 135 5.26 -33.25 -15.60
CA GLU A 135 5.93 -32.85 -14.36
C GLU A 135 5.78 -31.34 -14.11
N CYS A 136 5.88 -30.52 -15.17
CA CYS A 136 5.64 -29.08 -15.09
C CYS A 136 4.17 -28.77 -14.78
N GLN A 137 3.22 -29.49 -15.37
CA GLN A 137 1.79 -29.36 -15.04
C GLN A 137 1.52 -29.67 -13.58
N THR A 138 2.17 -30.69 -13.03
CA THR A 138 2.10 -31.04 -11.60
C THR A 138 2.63 -29.91 -10.72
N ALA A 139 3.78 -29.33 -11.09
CA ALA A 139 4.36 -28.18 -10.38
C ALA A 139 3.45 -26.94 -10.43
N ILE A 140 2.79 -26.68 -11.57
CA ILE A 140 1.81 -25.61 -11.73
C ILE A 140 0.59 -25.85 -10.84
N ALA A 141 0.03 -27.06 -10.83
CA ALA A 141 -1.14 -27.40 -10.02
C ALA A 141 -0.86 -27.27 -8.51
N SER A 142 0.32 -27.72 -8.07
CA SER A 142 0.78 -27.55 -6.68
C SER A 142 0.94 -26.07 -6.33
N SER A 143 1.62 -25.30 -7.19
CA SER A 143 1.82 -23.85 -6.98
C SER A 143 0.51 -23.09 -6.94
N LEU A 144 -0.46 -23.44 -7.80
CA LEU A 144 -1.78 -22.83 -7.81
C LEU A 144 -2.57 -23.12 -6.53
N THR A 145 -2.44 -24.33 -5.98
CA THR A 145 -3.07 -24.70 -4.71
C THR A 145 -2.54 -23.84 -3.56
N VAL A 146 -1.21 -23.68 -3.49
CA VAL A 146 -0.57 -22.80 -2.50
C VAL A 146 -0.98 -21.34 -2.69
N ALA A 147 -0.93 -20.84 -3.92
CA ALA A 147 -1.24 -19.44 -4.22
C ALA A 147 -2.70 -19.10 -3.91
N LYS A 148 -3.65 -20.00 -4.21
CA LYS A 148 -5.06 -19.84 -3.86
C LYS A 148 -5.26 -19.82 -2.34
N ALA A 149 -4.66 -20.76 -1.62
CA ALA A 149 -4.75 -20.77 -0.15
C ALA A 149 -4.23 -19.46 0.47
N LEU A 150 -3.13 -18.91 -0.07
CA LEU A 150 -2.61 -17.61 0.38
C LEU A 150 -3.54 -16.45 0.02
N ALA A 151 -4.09 -16.42 -1.20
CA ALA A 151 -5.00 -15.36 -1.65
C ALA A 151 -6.35 -15.38 -0.90
N ASP A 152 -6.87 -16.58 -0.64
CA ASP A 152 -8.13 -16.80 0.08
C ASP A 152 -7.99 -16.41 1.56
N ASP A 153 -6.79 -16.51 2.14
CA ASP A 153 -6.50 -16.11 3.52
C ASP A 153 -6.36 -14.59 3.71
N VAL A 154 -6.23 -13.79 2.64
CA VAL A 154 -6.16 -12.33 2.75
C VAL A 154 -7.53 -11.74 3.03
N ASP A 155 -7.68 -11.08 4.19
CA ASP A 155 -8.78 -10.17 4.49
C ASP A 155 -8.41 -8.76 4.05
N SER A 156 -9.32 -8.06 3.36
CA SER A 156 -9.09 -6.69 2.87
C SER A 156 -10.30 -5.82 3.13
N HIS A 157 -10.04 -4.60 3.57
CA HIS A 157 -11.06 -3.59 3.79
C HIS A 157 -10.60 -2.21 3.31
N ILE A 158 -11.31 -1.63 2.35
CA ILE A 158 -11.00 -0.34 1.75
C ILE A 158 -11.98 0.71 2.24
N ILE A 159 -11.47 1.81 2.80
CA ILE A 159 -12.30 2.87 3.39
C ILE A 159 -12.04 4.21 2.69
N PRO A 160 -13.03 4.72 1.93
CA PRO A 160 -13.10 6.12 1.57
C PRO A 160 -13.57 6.95 2.77
N PHE A 161 -12.64 7.48 3.55
CA PHE A 161 -12.94 8.33 4.69
C PHE A 161 -13.22 9.76 4.20
N ASN A 162 -14.50 10.10 4.13
CA ASN A 162 -15.02 11.38 3.64
C ASN A 162 -15.57 12.28 4.74
N CYS A 163 -15.40 11.91 6.02
CA CYS A 163 -15.87 12.74 7.13
C CYS A 163 -15.05 14.04 7.26
N PHE A 164 -13.75 13.97 6.92
CA PHE A 164 -12.84 15.10 6.78
C PHE A 164 -11.54 14.65 6.09
N GLY A 165 -10.68 15.60 5.72
CA GLY A 165 -9.34 15.31 5.22
C GLY A 165 -8.27 16.24 5.78
N LYS A 166 -7.19 16.46 5.03
CA LYS A 166 -6.05 17.29 5.47
C LYS A 166 -6.45 18.74 5.79
N GLY A 167 -7.53 19.25 5.20
CA GLY A 167 -7.97 20.63 5.42
C GLY A 167 -8.31 20.87 6.89
N LEU A 168 -9.16 20.02 7.47
CA LEU A 168 -9.52 20.09 8.89
C LEU A 168 -8.35 19.72 9.80
N ILE A 169 -7.54 18.72 9.45
CA ILE A 169 -6.37 18.35 10.25
C ILE A 169 -5.38 19.53 10.36
N LYS A 170 -5.17 20.28 9.26
CA LYS A 170 -4.31 21.46 9.28
C LYS A 170 -4.87 22.60 10.14
N LYS A 171 -6.20 22.79 10.22
CA LYS A 171 -6.83 23.74 11.15
C LYS A 171 -6.52 23.39 12.62
N CYS A 172 -6.31 22.11 12.91
CA CYS A 172 -5.86 21.62 14.22
C CYS A 172 -4.38 21.88 14.52
N ARG A 173 -3.62 22.46 13.55
CA ARG A 173 -2.16 22.67 13.61
C ARG A 173 -1.37 21.38 13.80
N THR A 174 -1.83 20.29 13.20
CA THR A 174 -1.19 18.96 13.25
C THR A 174 -0.82 18.53 11.83
N SER A 175 0.30 17.80 11.66
CA SER A 175 0.58 17.16 10.37
C SER A 175 -0.52 16.14 10.06
N PRO A 176 -1.08 16.13 8.84
CA PRO A 176 -2.03 15.10 8.42
C PRO A 176 -1.51 13.68 8.61
N ASP A 177 -0.23 13.47 8.32
CA ASP A 177 0.42 12.18 8.45
C ASP A 177 0.58 11.75 9.92
N ALA A 178 1.10 12.64 10.78
CA ALA A 178 1.19 12.39 12.22
C ALA A 178 -0.18 12.13 12.86
N PHE A 179 -1.21 12.87 12.43
CA PHE A 179 -2.58 12.68 12.90
C PHE A 179 -3.10 11.28 12.58
N ILE A 180 -2.92 10.82 11.34
CA ILE A 180 -3.33 9.48 10.90
C ILE A 180 -2.54 8.42 11.67
N GLN A 181 -1.22 8.54 11.77
CA GLN A 181 -0.37 7.59 12.49
C GLN A 181 -0.75 7.45 13.97
N ILE A 182 -1.06 8.56 14.64
CA ILE A 182 -1.55 8.55 16.02
C ILE A 182 -2.95 7.91 16.11
N ALA A 183 -3.83 8.16 15.14
CA ALA A 183 -5.14 7.51 15.07
C ALA A 183 -5.02 5.98 14.89
N LEU A 184 -4.07 5.51 14.07
CA LEU A 184 -3.78 4.08 13.91
C LEU A 184 -3.32 3.45 15.24
N GLN A 185 -2.45 4.13 16.00
CA GLN A 185 -2.02 3.65 17.33
C GLN A 185 -3.18 3.60 18.33
N LEU A 186 -4.03 4.63 18.36
CA LEU A 186 -5.22 4.64 19.22
C LEU A 186 -6.21 3.53 18.85
N ALA A 187 -6.48 3.33 17.56
CA ALA A 187 -7.33 2.26 17.05
C ALA A 187 -6.79 0.89 17.45
N HIS A 188 -5.48 0.66 17.29
CA HIS A 188 -4.85 -0.62 17.62
C HIS A 188 -4.90 -0.88 19.12
N PHE A 189 -4.62 0.14 19.93
CA PHE A 189 -4.69 0.02 21.39
C PHE A 189 -6.11 -0.30 21.88
N ARG A 190 -7.14 0.31 21.26
CA ARG A 190 -8.55 -0.01 21.55
C ARG A 190 -8.92 -1.44 21.15
N ASP A 191 -8.38 -1.93 20.03
CA ASP A 191 -8.65 -3.29 19.54
C ASP A 191 -8.00 -4.37 20.41
N LYS A 192 -6.71 -4.17 20.76
CA LYS A 192 -5.87 -5.21 21.36
C LYS A 192 -5.60 -5.04 22.85
N GLY A 193 -5.86 -3.86 23.42
CA GLY A 193 -5.46 -3.51 24.79
C GLY A 193 -3.94 -3.40 25.00
N ARG A 194 -3.14 -3.52 23.94
CA ARG A 194 -1.67 -3.47 23.97
C ARG A 194 -1.12 -2.72 22.76
N PHE A 195 0.11 -2.22 22.92
CA PHE A 195 0.89 -1.62 21.84
C PHE A 195 1.71 -2.69 21.13
N CYS A 196 2.09 -2.41 19.88
CA CYS A 196 2.95 -3.28 19.09
C CYS A 196 4.00 -2.48 18.33
N LEU A 197 5.04 -3.17 17.85
CA LEU A 197 5.95 -2.56 16.89
C LEU A 197 5.16 -2.12 15.65
N THR A 198 5.34 -0.85 15.32
CA THR A 198 4.70 -0.21 14.16
C THR A 198 5.76 0.29 13.21
N TYR A 199 5.70 -0.20 11.98
CA TYR A 199 6.53 0.22 10.87
C TYR A 199 5.79 1.30 10.07
N GLU A 200 6.48 2.38 9.74
CA GLU A 200 6.04 3.35 8.76
C GLU A 200 7.19 3.62 7.78
N ALA A 201 6.91 3.51 6.48
CA ALA A 201 7.89 3.77 5.45
C ALA A 201 8.19 5.28 5.31
N SER A 202 9.45 5.67 5.51
CA SER A 202 9.93 7.03 5.18
C SER A 202 10.94 6.96 4.04
N MET A 203 10.72 7.78 3.00
CA MET A 203 11.62 7.83 1.84
C MET A 203 12.96 8.50 2.20
N THR A 204 14.08 7.90 1.77
CA THR A 204 15.43 8.44 1.95
C THR A 204 16.00 9.04 0.65
N ARG A 205 15.12 9.57 -0.22
CA ARG A 205 15.45 10.10 -1.56
C ARG A 205 16.40 11.32 -1.56
N MET A 206 16.75 11.87 -0.41
CA MET A 206 17.82 12.86 -0.28
C MET A 206 19.22 12.26 -0.44
N PHE A 207 19.33 10.92 -0.38
CA PHE A 207 20.56 10.18 -0.60
C PHE A 207 20.52 9.50 -1.98
N ARG A 208 21.70 9.37 -2.60
CA ARG A 208 21.86 8.59 -3.83
C ARG A 208 21.41 7.16 -3.59
N GLU A 209 20.58 6.63 -4.48
CA GLU A 209 20.01 5.26 -4.40
C GLU A 209 19.17 5.03 -3.13
N GLY A 210 18.76 6.10 -2.44
CA GLY A 210 17.92 6.03 -1.24
C GLY A 210 16.55 5.44 -1.54
N ARG A 211 16.22 4.35 -0.84
CA ARG A 211 14.90 3.71 -0.82
C ARG A 211 14.11 4.20 0.39
N THR A 212 14.11 3.42 1.46
CA THR A 212 13.32 3.68 2.67
C THR A 212 14.13 3.52 3.94
N GLU A 213 13.73 4.26 4.98
CA GLU A 213 14.04 4.05 6.39
C GLU A 213 12.71 3.85 7.15
N THR A 214 12.78 3.33 8.37
CA THR A 214 11.62 3.09 9.23
C THR A 214 11.38 4.27 10.18
N VAL A 215 10.15 4.75 10.21
CA VAL A 215 9.61 5.53 11.32
C VAL A 215 8.91 4.57 12.27
N ARG A 216 9.33 4.56 13.54
CA ARG A 216 8.70 3.74 14.59
C ARG A 216 7.58 4.53 15.26
N SER A 217 6.37 4.46 14.70
CA SER A 217 5.25 5.33 15.07
C SER A 217 4.66 5.04 16.46
N CYS A 218 4.91 3.85 17.00
CA CYS A 218 4.62 3.49 18.38
C CYS A 218 5.71 4.04 19.32
N THR A 219 5.54 5.28 19.80
CA THR A 219 6.44 5.92 20.77
C THR A 219 5.81 6.00 22.16
N VAL A 220 6.61 6.34 23.17
CA VAL A 220 6.11 6.54 24.54
C VAL A 220 5.06 7.66 24.61
N GLU A 221 5.23 8.72 23.81
CA GLU A 221 4.30 9.84 23.69
C GLU A 221 2.98 9.41 23.05
N THR A 222 3.04 8.66 21.94
CA THR A 222 1.82 8.13 21.31
C THR A 222 1.11 7.13 22.22
N CYS A 223 1.86 6.31 22.98
CA CYS A 223 1.28 5.40 23.96
C CYS A 223 0.58 6.16 25.11
N ALA A 224 1.21 7.23 25.62
CA ALA A 224 0.61 8.06 26.66
C ALA A 224 -0.68 8.73 26.18
N PHE A 225 -0.66 9.27 24.95
CA PHE A 225 -1.87 9.81 24.33
C PHE A 225 -2.98 8.76 24.19
N ALA A 226 -2.65 7.58 23.63
CA ALA A 226 -3.63 6.52 23.40
C ALA A 226 -4.29 6.04 24.71
N ARG A 227 -3.50 5.87 25.79
CA ARG A 227 -4.04 5.56 27.13
C ARG A 227 -4.96 6.65 27.64
N SER A 228 -4.55 7.91 27.51
CA SER A 228 -5.36 9.05 27.96
C SER A 228 -6.73 9.16 27.29
N MET A 229 -6.86 8.62 26.08
CA MET A 229 -8.11 8.58 25.32
C MET A 229 -9.07 7.46 25.74
N VAL A 230 -8.58 6.41 26.40
CA VAL A 230 -9.39 5.27 26.89
C VAL A 230 -9.75 5.44 28.37
N GLU A 231 -8.90 6.10 29.13
CA GLU A 231 -9.12 6.43 30.55
C GLU A 231 -9.95 7.72 30.72
N ASP A 232 -10.53 7.91 31.90
CA ASP A 232 -11.28 9.13 32.27
C ASP A 232 -10.34 10.30 32.59
N ASN A 233 -9.80 10.90 31.53
CA ASN A 233 -8.87 12.03 31.61
C ASN A 233 -9.50 13.32 31.05
N PRO A 234 -9.14 14.50 31.60
CA PRO A 234 -9.62 15.77 31.09
C PRO A 234 -9.13 16.03 29.66
N ARG A 235 -9.94 16.75 28.89
CA ARG A 235 -9.67 17.09 27.49
C ARG A 235 -8.34 17.81 27.32
N GLU A 236 -7.99 18.70 28.23
CA GLU A 236 -6.77 19.51 28.19
C GLU A 236 -5.52 18.62 28.24
N LEU A 237 -5.55 17.55 29.04
CA LEU A 237 -4.48 16.56 29.11
C LEU A 237 -4.38 15.77 27.80
N ARG A 238 -5.51 15.30 27.27
CA ARG A 238 -5.56 14.58 25.98
C ARG A 238 -4.99 15.42 24.84
N LEU A 239 -5.36 16.70 24.77
CA LEU A 239 -4.83 17.65 23.78
C LEU A 239 -3.32 17.92 23.95
N LYS A 240 -2.84 18.03 25.18
CA LYS A 240 -1.41 18.18 25.46
C LYS A 240 -0.63 16.96 24.95
N LEU A 241 -1.06 15.76 25.33
CA LEU A 241 -0.41 14.51 24.94
C LEU A 241 -0.47 14.28 23.42
N LEU A 242 -1.58 14.66 22.76
CA LEU A 242 -1.69 14.61 21.31
C LEU A 242 -0.61 15.47 20.62
N LYS A 243 -0.37 16.69 21.11
CA LYS A 243 0.63 17.60 20.55
C LYS A 243 2.05 17.08 20.74
N GLU A 244 2.33 16.49 21.90
CA GLU A 244 3.61 15.84 22.21
C GLU A 244 3.86 14.66 21.27
N ALA A 245 2.87 13.77 21.13
CA ALA A 245 2.93 12.63 20.19
C ALA A 245 3.13 13.09 18.74
N ALA A 246 2.39 14.10 18.29
CA ALA A 246 2.50 14.62 16.93
C ALA A 246 3.86 15.26 16.65
N THR A 247 4.41 16.00 17.62
CA THR A 247 5.74 16.62 17.51
C THR A 247 6.82 15.55 17.48
N ARG A 248 6.70 14.51 18.31
CA ARG A 248 7.63 13.39 18.31
C ARG A 248 7.61 12.64 16.99
N HIS A 249 6.43 12.32 16.47
CA HIS A 249 6.26 11.65 15.18
C HIS A 249 6.94 12.44 14.04
N GLN A 250 6.67 13.75 13.94
CA GLN A 250 7.33 14.61 12.96
C GLN A 250 8.86 14.64 13.11
N GLN A 251 9.37 14.64 14.34
CA GLN A 251 10.81 14.59 14.59
C GLN A 251 11.40 13.26 14.07
N LEU A 252 10.76 12.13 14.37
CA LEU A 252 11.20 10.82 13.89
C LEU A 252 11.16 10.73 12.37
N TYR A 253 10.12 11.26 11.74
CA TYR A 253 10.01 11.29 10.28
C TYR A 253 11.15 12.09 9.65
N ARG A 254 11.47 13.28 10.19
CA ARG A 254 12.61 14.09 9.75
C ARG A 254 13.94 13.34 9.91
N LEU A 255 14.15 12.71 11.06
CA LEU A 255 15.35 11.90 11.29
C LEU A 255 15.46 10.76 10.28
N ALA A 256 14.38 10.00 10.06
CA ALA A 256 14.36 8.89 9.11
C ALA A 256 14.69 9.36 7.68
N MET A 257 14.03 10.41 7.17
CA MET A 257 14.29 10.91 5.82
C MET A 257 15.71 11.46 5.64
N THR A 258 16.34 12.00 6.70
CA THR A 258 17.73 12.49 6.70
C THR A 258 18.75 11.43 7.16
N GLY A 259 18.40 10.14 7.18
CA GLY A 259 19.35 9.05 7.48
C GLY A 259 19.75 8.92 8.96
N GLY A 260 19.01 9.57 9.85
CA GLY A 260 19.13 9.45 11.31
C GLY A 260 18.19 8.41 11.93
N GLY A 261 17.55 7.57 11.10
CA GLY A 261 16.84 6.38 11.57
C GLY A 261 17.81 5.28 12.02
N ILE A 262 17.28 4.27 12.72
CA ILE A 262 18.10 3.21 13.31
C ILE A 262 17.92 1.86 12.62
N ASP A 263 16.78 1.62 11.96
CA ASP A 263 16.41 0.28 11.50
C ASP A 263 17.31 -0.20 10.35
N ARG A 264 17.59 0.64 9.34
CA ARG A 264 18.55 0.26 8.28
C ARG A 264 19.98 0.14 8.81
N HIS A 265 20.35 0.93 9.83
CA HIS A 265 21.66 0.80 10.47
C HIS A 265 21.78 -0.53 11.23
N LEU A 266 20.79 -0.90 12.03
CA LEU A 266 20.75 -2.21 12.71
C LEU A 266 20.77 -3.38 11.72
N PHE A 267 20.05 -3.26 10.59
CA PHE A 267 20.10 -4.25 9.53
C PHE A 267 21.49 -4.35 8.89
N CYS A 268 22.17 -3.22 8.66
CA CYS A 268 23.56 -3.22 8.19
C CYS A 268 24.49 -3.96 9.16
N LEU A 269 24.40 -3.67 10.47
CA LEU A 269 25.17 -4.38 11.49
C LEU A 269 24.88 -5.89 11.49
N TYR A 270 23.64 -6.29 11.28
CA TYR A 270 23.27 -7.69 11.14
C TYR A 270 23.94 -8.34 9.92
N VAL A 271 23.88 -7.72 8.74
CA VAL A 271 24.53 -8.24 7.53
C VAL A 271 26.04 -8.38 7.73
N VAL A 272 26.68 -7.37 8.34
CA VAL A 272 28.12 -7.39 8.67
C VAL A 272 28.43 -8.52 9.66
N SER A 273 27.63 -8.69 10.71
CA SER A 273 27.83 -9.78 11.70
C SER A 273 27.78 -11.16 11.04
N LYS A 274 26.85 -11.37 10.09
CA LYS A 274 26.75 -12.62 9.32
C LYS A 274 27.94 -12.85 8.40
N TYR A 275 28.47 -11.79 7.79
CA TYR A 275 29.69 -11.88 6.99
C TYR A 275 30.92 -12.23 7.83
N LEU A 276 31.02 -11.67 9.04
CA LEU A 276 32.14 -11.91 9.95
C LEU A 276 32.01 -13.21 10.75
N GLY A 277 30.85 -13.88 10.72
CA GLY A 277 30.57 -15.04 11.55
C GLY A 277 30.40 -14.71 13.03
N GLU A 278 30.02 -13.47 13.35
CA GLU A 278 29.76 -13.02 14.72
C GLU A 278 28.28 -13.18 15.09
N ASP A 279 28.04 -13.76 16.26
CA ASP A 279 26.71 -13.85 16.83
C ASP A 279 26.47 -12.73 17.84
N SER A 280 25.47 -11.89 17.57
CA SER A 280 25.00 -10.84 18.48
C SER A 280 23.63 -11.19 19.02
N ALA A 281 23.54 -11.45 20.33
CA ALA A 281 22.28 -11.70 21.01
C ALA A 281 21.30 -10.52 20.86
N PHE A 282 21.81 -9.29 20.93
CA PHE A 282 21.02 -8.07 20.74
C PHE A 282 20.43 -7.98 19.33
N LEU A 283 21.22 -8.21 18.28
CA LEU A 283 20.72 -8.14 16.90
C LEU A 283 19.70 -9.26 16.64
N LYS A 284 19.91 -10.44 17.22
CA LYS A 284 18.97 -11.56 17.13
C LYS A 284 17.62 -11.21 17.78
N GLU A 285 17.64 -10.60 18.96
CA GLU A 285 16.42 -10.16 19.66
C GLU A 285 15.70 -9.07 18.87
N VAL A 286 16.36 -7.94 18.59
CA VAL A 286 15.70 -6.75 18.03
C VAL A 286 15.15 -6.98 16.62
N LEU A 287 15.75 -7.87 15.83
CA LEU A 287 15.29 -8.19 14.47
C LEU A 287 14.28 -9.34 14.43
N SER A 288 14.08 -10.05 15.53
CA SER A 288 13.08 -11.12 15.62
C SER A 288 11.67 -10.61 15.95
N GLU A 289 11.56 -9.39 16.47
CA GLU A 289 10.28 -8.81 16.86
C GLU A 289 9.43 -8.45 15.63
N PRO A 290 8.18 -8.97 15.54
CA PRO A 290 7.37 -8.78 14.34
C PRO A 290 6.72 -7.39 14.28
N TRP A 291 6.70 -6.81 13.08
CA TRP A 291 5.97 -5.59 12.76
C TRP A 291 4.47 -5.88 12.62
N ARG A 292 3.75 -5.98 13.75
CA ARG A 292 2.31 -6.28 13.76
C ARG A 292 1.43 -5.16 13.18
N LEU A 293 1.95 -3.95 13.04
CA LEU A 293 1.30 -2.90 12.28
C LEU A 293 2.30 -2.33 11.27
N SER A 294 2.11 -2.61 9.99
CA SER A 294 2.94 -2.07 8.92
C SER A 294 2.15 -1.04 8.13
N THR A 295 2.71 0.16 8.00
CA THR A 295 2.02 1.31 7.43
C THR A 295 2.81 1.97 6.31
N SER A 296 2.10 2.55 5.35
CA SER A 296 2.70 3.34 4.28
C SER A 296 1.77 4.45 3.83
N GLN A 297 2.35 5.64 3.62
CA GLN A 297 1.67 6.71 2.91
C GLN A 297 2.12 6.71 1.45
N THR A 298 1.16 6.71 0.51
CA THR A 298 1.47 7.05 -0.89
C THR A 298 1.14 8.52 -1.13
N PRO A 299 2.14 9.41 -1.22
CA PRO A 299 1.91 10.83 -1.42
C PRO A 299 1.45 11.09 -2.85
N LEU A 300 0.49 12.01 -3.00
CA LEU A 300 0.09 12.49 -4.31
C LEU A 300 0.85 13.76 -4.65
N GLN A 301 1.55 13.78 -5.80
CA GLN A 301 2.49 14.86 -6.14
C GLN A 301 2.06 15.68 -7.35
N GLN A 302 1.18 15.16 -8.20
CA GLN A 302 0.79 15.75 -9.47
C GLN A 302 -0.69 16.14 -9.51
N VAL A 303 -1.28 16.46 -8.35
CA VAL A 303 -2.69 16.90 -8.25
C VAL A 303 -2.93 18.20 -9.03
N GLU A 304 -1.89 18.98 -9.33
CA GLU A 304 -2.01 20.16 -10.20
C GLU A 304 -2.27 19.82 -11.68
N LEU A 305 -1.98 18.58 -12.12
CA LEU A 305 -2.14 18.17 -13.51
C LEU A 305 -3.60 17.92 -13.89
N PHE A 306 -4.52 17.78 -12.92
CA PHE A 306 -5.95 17.59 -13.17
C PHE A 306 -6.79 17.95 -11.95
N ASP A 307 -7.95 18.56 -12.19
CA ASP A 307 -8.85 19.02 -11.13
C ASP A 307 -9.73 17.88 -10.62
N LEU A 308 -9.36 17.28 -9.48
CA LEU A 308 -10.12 16.21 -8.82
C LEU A 308 -11.55 16.61 -8.40
N ALA A 309 -11.83 17.91 -8.23
CA ALA A 309 -13.18 18.37 -7.92
C ALA A 309 -14.08 18.38 -9.15
N ARG A 310 -13.52 18.67 -10.33
CA ARG A 310 -14.22 18.60 -11.62
C ARG A 310 -14.24 17.20 -12.23
N HIS A 311 -13.23 16.39 -11.93
CA HIS A 311 -13.04 15.03 -12.43
C HIS A 311 -12.91 14.02 -11.28
N PRO A 312 -13.95 13.85 -10.44
CA PRO A 312 -13.92 12.90 -9.33
C PRO A 312 -13.73 11.45 -9.80
N GLU A 313 -14.04 11.14 -11.05
CA GLU A 313 -13.81 9.83 -11.68
C GLU A 313 -12.33 9.45 -11.81
N TYR A 314 -11.41 10.42 -11.76
CA TYR A 314 -9.96 10.17 -11.81
C TYR A 314 -9.33 10.00 -10.42
N VAL A 315 -10.14 10.06 -9.36
CA VAL A 315 -9.68 9.81 -7.99
C VAL A 315 -9.27 8.35 -7.84
N SER A 316 -7.96 8.10 -7.73
CA SER A 316 -7.45 6.78 -7.36
C SER A 316 -7.82 6.46 -5.90
N SER A 317 -8.18 5.20 -5.62
CA SER A 317 -8.34 4.73 -4.25
C SER A 317 -7.00 4.50 -3.52
N GLY A 318 -5.87 4.68 -4.22
CA GLY A 318 -4.55 4.34 -3.72
C GLY A 318 -4.24 2.85 -3.90
N GLY A 319 -3.11 2.42 -3.34
CA GLY A 319 -2.70 1.02 -3.33
C GLY A 319 -2.49 0.51 -1.91
N GLY A 320 -2.59 -0.81 -1.73
CA GLY A 320 -2.39 -1.50 -0.46
C GLY A 320 -1.43 -2.68 -0.60
N PHE A 321 -1.11 -3.31 0.53
CA PHE A 321 -0.26 -4.48 0.64
C PHE A 321 -0.79 -5.40 1.74
N GLY A 322 -0.43 -6.69 1.73
CA GLY A 322 -0.78 -7.65 2.79
C GLY A 322 0.00 -7.40 4.09
N PRO A 323 -0.43 -7.97 5.24
CA PRO A 323 0.30 -7.83 6.49
C PRO A 323 1.67 -8.54 6.43
N VAL A 324 2.65 -8.01 7.16
CA VAL A 324 4.02 -8.58 7.25
C VAL A 324 4.18 -9.58 8.40
N ALA A 325 3.19 -9.68 9.27
CA ALA A 325 3.08 -10.65 10.35
C ALA A 325 1.72 -11.34 10.26
N ASP A 326 1.66 -12.64 10.59
CA ASP A 326 0.42 -13.42 10.47
C ASP A 326 -0.69 -12.89 11.41
N ASP A 327 -0.30 -12.36 12.56
CA ASP A 327 -1.18 -11.77 13.58
C ASP A 327 -1.25 -10.23 13.51
N GLY A 328 -0.88 -9.65 12.36
CA GLY A 328 -0.75 -8.21 12.16
C GLY A 328 -1.65 -7.62 11.07
N TYR A 329 -1.49 -6.32 10.85
CA TYR A 329 -2.20 -5.53 9.85
C TYR A 329 -1.22 -4.85 8.87
N GLY A 330 -1.61 -4.78 7.60
CA GLY A 330 -1.06 -3.85 6.62
C GLY A 330 -2.02 -2.68 6.42
N VAL A 331 -1.54 -1.44 6.56
CA VAL A 331 -2.36 -0.24 6.37
C VAL A 331 -1.66 0.76 5.44
N SER A 332 -2.21 0.94 4.25
CA SER A 332 -1.79 2.02 3.35
C SER A 332 -2.83 3.13 3.35
N TYR A 333 -2.40 4.38 3.21
CA TYR A 333 -3.31 5.50 3.05
C TYR A 333 -2.82 6.54 2.06
N ILE A 334 -3.78 7.19 1.42
CA ILE A 334 -3.55 8.36 0.57
C ILE A 334 -4.46 9.50 1.01
N ILE A 335 -3.94 10.72 0.90
CA ILE A 335 -4.64 11.94 1.29
C ILE A 335 -5.02 12.69 0.01
N LEU A 336 -6.30 12.74 -0.30
CA LEU A 336 -6.88 13.25 -1.54
C LEU A 336 -7.60 14.58 -1.31
N GLY A 337 -7.09 15.63 -1.95
CA GLY A 337 -7.66 16.98 -1.79
C GLY A 337 -7.69 17.41 -0.32
N GLU A 338 -8.73 18.14 0.08
CA GLU A 338 -8.88 18.66 1.45
C GLU A 338 -9.76 17.77 2.35
N ASN A 339 -10.60 16.89 1.76
CA ASN A 339 -11.74 16.27 2.45
C ASN A 339 -11.79 14.74 2.37
N LEU A 340 -10.86 14.09 1.67
CA LEU A 340 -10.88 12.64 1.46
C LEU A 340 -9.55 12.01 1.87
N ILE A 341 -9.63 10.91 2.62
CA ILE A 341 -8.50 10.03 2.91
C ILE A 341 -8.95 8.62 2.58
N ASN A 342 -8.21 7.92 1.71
CA ASN A 342 -8.50 6.52 1.40
C ASN A 342 -7.55 5.63 2.17
N PHE A 343 -8.10 4.62 2.84
CA PHE A 343 -7.35 3.58 3.54
C PHE A 343 -7.48 2.24 2.84
N HIS A 344 -6.37 1.51 2.74
CA HIS A 344 -6.32 0.09 2.39
C HIS A 344 -5.85 -0.67 3.61
N ILE A 345 -6.71 -1.50 4.17
CA ILE A 345 -6.43 -2.28 5.38
C ILE A 345 -6.43 -3.75 4.99
N SER A 346 -5.42 -4.48 5.42
CA SER A 346 -5.32 -5.92 5.21
C SER A 346 -4.91 -6.65 6.47
N SER A 347 -5.38 -7.89 6.59
CA SER A 347 -4.99 -8.86 7.61
C SER A 347 -5.14 -10.28 7.06
N LYS A 348 -4.99 -11.29 7.92
CA LYS A 348 -5.23 -12.69 7.54
C LYS A 348 -6.47 -13.25 8.25
N HIS A 349 -7.33 -13.94 7.50
CA HIS A 349 -8.49 -14.64 8.05
C HIS A 349 -8.09 -15.76 9.03
N SER A 350 -6.92 -16.37 8.82
CA SER A 350 -6.35 -17.40 9.69
C SER A 350 -5.97 -16.91 11.09
N SER A 351 -5.78 -15.60 11.28
CA SER A 351 -5.48 -15.02 12.59
C SER A 351 -6.78 -14.68 13.34
N PRO A 352 -7.02 -15.30 14.51
CA PRO A 352 -8.21 -15.02 15.31
C PRO A 352 -8.17 -13.65 15.99
N GLU A 353 -7.00 -13.00 16.02
CA GLU A 353 -6.85 -11.70 16.65
C GLU A 353 -7.19 -10.55 15.69
N THR A 354 -7.15 -10.76 14.37
CA THR A 354 -7.21 -9.68 13.37
C THR A 354 -8.51 -9.68 12.57
N ASP A 355 -9.03 -8.50 12.26
CA ASP A 355 -10.19 -8.31 11.40
C ASP A 355 -10.08 -6.92 10.74
N SER A 356 -9.93 -6.88 9.41
CA SER A 356 -9.68 -5.63 8.66
C SER A 356 -10.86 -4.66 8.75
N HIS A 357 -12.09 -5.19 8.83
CA HIS A 357 -13.32 -4.39 8.93
C HIS A 357 -13.49 -3.78 10.33
N ARG A 358 -13.29 -4.58 11.38
CA ARG A 358 -13.30 -4.13 12.78
C ARG A 358 -12.23 -3.07 13.00
N PHE A 359 -11.00 -3.33 12.53
CA PHE A 359 -9.91 -2.39 12.68
C PHE A 359 -10.16 -1.09 11.91
N GLY A 360 -10.70 -1.18 10.69
CA GLY A 360 -11.09 -0.01 9.90
C GLY A 360 -12.15 0.87 10.57
N ASN A 361 -13.15 0.27 11.21
CA ASN A 361 -14.12 1.00 12.02
C ASN A 361 -13.48 1.70 13.22
N LEU A 362 -12.51 1.05 13.88
CA LEU A 362 -11.76 1.64 14.99
C LEU A 362 -10.86 2.79 14.53
N ILE A 363 -10.26 2.72 13.33
CA ILE A 363 -9.50 3.81 12.71
C ILE A 363 -10.43 5.01 12.47
N LYS A 364 -11.59 4.77 11.84
CA LYS A 364 -12.60 5.81 11.61
C LYS A 364 -13.00 6.49 12.92
N GLN A 365 -13.31 5.70 13.95
CA GLN A 365 -13.69 6.23 15.26
C GLN A 365 -12.55 7.01 15.92
N ALA A 366 -11.32 6.48 15.88
CA ALA A 366 -10.15 7.15 16.43
C ALA A 366 -9.91 8.52 15.76
N MET A 367 -10.02 8.60 14.43
CA MET A 367 -9.91 9.85 13.69
C MET A 367 -10.96 10.89 14.12
N LEU A 368 -12.23 10.46 14.26
CA LEU A 368 -13.32 11.33 14.71
C LEU A 368 -13.12 11.80 16.15
N ASP A 369 -12.73 10.91 17.06
CA ASP A 369 -12.50 11.23 18.47
C ASP A 369 -11.34 12.21 18.66
N ILE A 370 -10.25 12.03 17.90
CA ILE A 370 -9.10 12.95 17.92
C ILE A 370 -9.55 14.33 17.41
N LEU A 371 -10.33 14.39 16.34
CA LEU A 371 -10.84 15.67 15.82
C LEU A 371 -11.75 16.36 16.86
N ALA A 372 -12.61 15.60 17.54
CA ALA A 372 -13.54 16.12 18.54
C ALA A 372 -12.82 16.82 19.71
N LEU A 373 -11.57 16.44 20.03
CA LEU A 373 -10.76 17.14 21.03
C LEU A 373 -10.55 18.61 20.69
N PHE A 374 -10.54 19.00 19.42
CA PHE A 374 -10.26 20.38 19.04
C PHE A 374 -11.47 21.32 19.17
N GLN A 375 -12.70 20.79 19.29
CA GLN A 375 -13.93 21.58 19.38
C GLN A 375 -13.99 22.69 18.32
N LEU A 376 -13.72 22.33 17.06
CA LEU A 376 -13.76 23.28 15.96
C LEU A 376 -15.19 23.82 15.79
N ASP A 377 -15.34 25.13 15.63
CA ASP A 377 -16.63 25.78 15.41
C ASP A 377 -17.31 25.24 14.14
N ALA A 378 -18.64 25.33 14.07
CA ALA A 378 -19.42 24.91 12.90
C ALA A 378 -18.94 25.57 11.59
N ASN A 379 -18.46 26.82 11.66
CA ASN A 379 -17.88 27.54 10.52
C ASN A 379 -16.51 27.01 10.07
N ALA A 380 -15.80 26.29 10.95
CA ALA A 380 -14.56 25.62 10.61
C ALA A 380 -14.80 24.24 9.98
N LEU A 381 -15.99 23.66 10.16
CA LEU A 381 -16.42 22.38 9.58
C LEU A 381 -17.07 22.52 8.18
N ALA A 382 -17.53 23.73 7.84
CA ALA A 382 -17.85 24.14 6.48
C ALA A 382 -16.58 24.51 5.69
#